data_AF-A0A351ISB8-F1
#
_entry.id   AF-A0A351ISB8-F1
#
_cell.length_a   1.000
_cell.length_b   1.000
_cell.length_c   1.000
_cell.angle_alpha   90.00
_cell.angle_beta   90.00
_cell.angle_gamma   90.00
#
_symmetry.space_group_name_H-M   'P 1'
#
loop_
_entity.id
_entity.type
_entity.pdbx_description
1 polymer ?
#
loop_
_entity_poly.entity_id
_entity_poly.type
_entity_poly.pdbx_seq_one_letter_code
_entity_poly.pdbx_strand_id
1 'polypeptide(L)'
;MKKEIHPTYHDKAKTTCACGTVFEIGSTAESMHIELCSHCHPFYTGGGQRIIDTAGRVDRFKKRAEKATTTTATAKKRQSTTARKVAAKESRTLKAQGEAIKKKLAEKK
;
A
#
# COMPACT_ATOMS: atom_id res chain seq x y z
N MET A 1 17.91 -54.11 11.16
CA MET A 1 17.85 -54.47 12.60
C MET A 1 18.59 -55.76 12.84
N LYS A 2 19.65 -55.73 13.66
CA LYS A 2 20.17 -56.98 14.25
C LYS A 2 19.20 -57.47 15.32
N LYS A 3 18.90 -58.77 15.32
CA LYS A 3 18.08 -59.38 16.37
C LYS A 3 18.81 -59.17 17.72
N GLU A 4 18.07 -58.80 18.76
CA GLU A 4 18.48 -58.68 20.18
C GLU A 4 19.13 -57.39 20.69
N ILE A 5 19.60 -56.47 19.83
CA ILE A 5 20.22 -55.21 20.29
C ILE A 5 19.42 -53.94 19.94
N HIS A 6 18.27 -54.09 19.28
CA HIS A 6 17.43 -52.95 18.89
C HIS A 6 16.02 -53.05 19.49
N PRO A 7 15.45 -51.93 19.95
CA PRO A 7 14.08 -51.88 20.43
C PRO A 7 13.10 -52.17 19.29
N THR A 8 11.92 -52.67 19.66
CA THR A 8 10.83 -52.95 18.73
C THR A 8 10.44 -51.67 18.00
N TYR A 9 10.50 -51.71 16.68
CA TYR A 9 10.11 -50.61 15.81
C TYR A 9 8.86 -51.00 15.06
N HIS A 10 7.90 -50.11 15.08
CA HIS A 10 6.64 -50.25 14.39
C HIS A 10 6.68 -49.36 13.16
N ASP A 11 6.64 -49.95 11.96
CA ASP A 11 6.64 -49.20 10.70
C ASP A 11 5.37 -48.36 10.50
N LYS A 12 4.29 -48.70 11.21
CA LYS A 12 2.96 -48.07 11.12
C LYS A 12 2.45 -47.62 12.49
N ALA A 13 3.19 -46.77 13.19
CA ALA A 13 2.69 -46.17 14.42
C ALA A 13 1.66 -45.07 14.11
N LYS A 14 0.55 -45.08 14.85
CA LYS A 14 -0.53 -44.09 14.69
C LYS A 14 -0.18 -42.81 15.43
N THR A 15 0.01 -41.74 14.69
CA THR A 15 0.34 -40.42 15.22
C THR A 15 -0.86 -39.50 15.08
N THR A 16 -1.51 -39.14 16.18
CA THR A 16 -2.70 -38.28 16.19
C THR A 16 -2.31 -36.84 16.51
N CYS A 17 -2.60 -35.93 15.59
CA CYS A 17 -2.44 -34.50 15.78
C CYS A 17 -3.64 -33.92 16.55
N ALA A 18 -3.42 -32.85 17.33
CA ALA A 18 -4.50 -32.05 17.93
C ALA A 18 -5.49 -31.48 16.88
N CYS A 19 -5.04 -31.33 15.65
CA CYS A 19 -5.82 -30.94 14.49
C CYS A 19 -6.72 -32.04 13.90
N GLY A 20 -6.71 -33.25 14.48
CA GLY A 20 -7.52 -34.38 14.03
C GLY A 20 -6.90 -35.19 12.88
N THR A 21 -5.77 -34.76 12.32
CA THR A 21 -5.06 -35.55 11.30
C THR A 21 -4.33 -36.72 11.95
N VAL A 22 -4.47 -37.92 11.35
CA VAL A 22 -3.77 -39.13 11.78
C VAL A 22 -2.72 -39.48 10.73
N PHE A 23 -1.48 -39.67 11.16
CA PHE A 23 -0.36 -40.09 10.32
C PHE A 23 0.13 -41.48 10.71
N GLU A 24 0.46 -42.31 9.72
CA GLU A 24 1.19 -43.56 9.93
C GLU A 24 2.69 -43.27 9.76
N ILE A 25 3.44 -43.27 10.86
CA ILE A 25 4.88 -42.97 10.87
C ILE A 25 5.60 -44.12 11.56
N GLY A 26 6.83 -44.41 11.15
CA GLY A 26 7.66 -45.37 11.86
C GLY A 26 8.07 -44.85 13.24
N SER A 27 7.79 -45.60 14.30
CA SER A 27 8.18 -45.25 15.67
C SER A 27 8.42 -46.49 16.53
N THR A 28 9.18 -46.35 17.60
CA THR A 28 9.29 -47.38 18.64
C THR A 28 8.05 -47.44 19.55
N ALA A 29 7.22 -46.40 19.53
CA ALA A 29 5.93 -46.36 20.22
C ALA A 29 4.79 -46.71 19.27
N GLU A 30 3.78 -47.44 19.75
CA GLU A 30 2.63 -47.86 18.93
C GLU A 30 1.68 -46.71 18.59
N SER A 31 1.55 -45.73 19.50
CA SER A 31 0.76 -44.51 19.30
C SER A 31 1.47 -43.28 19.84
N MET A 32 1.32 -42.15 19.15
CA MET A 32 1.91 -40.87 19.54
C MET A 32 0.90 -39.74 19.38
N HIS A 33 0.85 -38.83 20.35
CA HIS A 33 0.03 -37.62 20.29
C HIS A 33 0.93 -36.40 20.06
N ILE A 34 0.59 -35.58 19.07
CA ILE A 34 1.37 -34.40 18.68
C ILE A 34 0.48 -33.16 18.64
N GLU A 35 0.98 -32.03 19.12
CA GLU A 35 0.22 -30.77 19.12
C GLU A 35 0.27 -30.04 17.78
N LEU A 36 1.41 -30.07 17.06
CA LEU A 36 1.59 -29.43 15.76
C LEU A 36 2.13 -30.41 14.72
N CYS A 37 1.45 -30.52 13.58
CA CYS A 37 1.93 -31.30 12.43
C CYS A 37 2.23 -30.38 11.23
N SER A 38 2.75 -30.97 10.15
CA SER A 38 3.00 -30.26 8.89
C SER A 38 1.75 -29.60 8.30
N HIS A 39 0.56 -30.11 8.61
CA HIS A 39 -0.70 -29.53 8.16
C HIS A 39 -1.13 -28.29 8.95
N CYS A 40 -0.64 -28.10 10.18
CA CYS A 40 -1.09 -27.01 11.06
C CYS A 40 0.01 -26.04 11.49
N HIS A 41 1.28 -26.39 11.29
CA HIS A 41 2.35 -25.48 11.65
C HIS A 41 2.32 -24.25 10.71
N PRO A 42 2.25 -23.01 11.25
CA PRO A 42 2.11 -21.77 10.47
C PRO A 42 3.17 -21.57 9.37
N PHE A 43 4.31 -22.24 9.53
CA PHE A 43 5.39 -22.31 8.53
C PHE A 43 4.95 -23.00 7.23
N TYR A 44 4.24 -24.14 7.32
CA TYR A 44 3.86 -24.94 6.16
C TYR A 44 2.52 -24.50 5.55
N THR A 45 1.62 -23.95 6.35
CA THR A 45 0.32 -23.45 5.88
C THR A 45 0.39 -22.09 5.18
N GLY A 46 1.60 -21.60 4.86
CA GLY A 46 1.78 -20.37 4.09
C GLY A 46 1.66 -19.08 4.92
N GLY A 47 1.87 -19.14 6.23
CA GLY A 47 2.10 -17.94 7.05
C GLY A 47 3.49 -17.32 6.85
N GLY A 48 4.37 -17.98 6.07
CA GLY A 48 5.74 -17.57 5.79
C GLY A 48 5.85 -16.64 4.59
N GLN A 49 6.37 -15.44 4.85
CA GLN A 49 6.63 -14.35 3.90
C GLN A 49 5.43 -13.57 3.38
N ARG A 50 4.46 -13.26 4.27
CA ARG A 50 3.94 -11.90 4.16
C ARG A 50 5.08 -10.95 4.50
N ILE A 51 5.73 -10.39 3.48
CA ILE A 51 6.41 -9.10 3.62
C ILE A 51 5.31 -8.11 3.98
N ILE A 52 4.89 -8.14 5.24
CA ILE A 52 4.07 -7.12 5.84
C ILE A 52 5.03 -5.94 5.87
N ASP A 53 4.95 -5.07 4.87
CA ASP A 53 5.66 -3.79 4.85
C ASP A 53 5.21 -3.03 6.09
N THR A 54 5.87 -3.28 7.22
CA THR A 54 5.54 -2.77 8.57
C THR A 54 5.54 -1.25 8.60
N ALA A 55 6.13 -0.61 7.60
CA ALA A 55 6.20 0.83 7.45
C ALA A 55 5.23 1.39 6.40
N GLY A 56 4.46 0.57 5.67
CA GLY A 56 3.52 1.04 4.64
C GLY A 56 4.16 2.06 3.69
N ARG A 57 5.44 1.87 3.34
CA ARG A 57 6.22 2.85 2.59
C ARG A 57 5.61 3.05 1.21
N VAL A 58 5.15 1.96 0.62
CA VAL A 58 4.43 1.95 -0.67
C VAL A 58 3.12 2.73 -0.58
N ASP A 59 2.33 2.54 0.48
CA ASP A 59 1.06 3.24 0.65
C ASP A 59 1.25 4.74 0.93
N ARG A 60 2.30 5.10 1.68
CA ARG A 60 2.69 6.50 1.89
C ARG A 60 3.15 7.17 0.60
N PHE A 61 3.87 6.44 -0.26
CA PHE A 61 4.27 6.93 -1.56
C PHE A 61 3.06 7.16 -2.48
N LYS A 62 2.14 6.18 -2.59
CA LYS A 62 0.90 6.31 -3.38
C LYS A 62 0.07 7.51 -2.93
N LYS A 63 -0.15 7.67 -1.62
CA LYS A 63 -0.86 8.83 -1.03
C LYS A 63 -0.18 10.17 -1.32
N ARG A 64 1.15 10.23 -1.40
CA ARG A 64 1.89 11.44 -1.78
C ARG A 64 1.77 11.74 -3.28
N ALA A 65 1.85 10.72 -4.12
CA ALA A 65 1.70 10.84 -5.57
C ALA A 65 0.30 11.38 -5.96
N GLU A 66 -0.76 10.84 -5.36
CA GLU A 66 -2.14 11.31 -5.56
C GLU A 66 -2.36 12.77 -5.11
N LYS A 67 -1.69 13.19 -4.02
CA LYS A 67 -1.72 14.58 -3.56
C LYS A 67 -0.94 15.53 -4.48
N ALA A 68 0.10 15.03 -5.17
CA ALA A 68 0.89 15.83 -6.10
C ALA A 68 0.13 16.12 -7.42
N THR A 69 -0.68 15.17 -7.91
CA THR A 69 -1.50 15.38 -9.13
C THR A 69 -2.66 16.36 -8.90
N THR A 70 -3.25 16.35 -7.71
CA THR A 70 -4.37 17.25 -7.36
C THR A 70 -3.92 18.68 -7.07
N THR A 71 -2.73 18.87 -6.51
CA THR A 71 -2.16 20.20 -6.25
C THR A 71 -1.71 20.91 -7.54
N THR A 72 -1.20 20.18 -8.53
CA THR A 72 -0.84 20.75 -9.84
C THR A 72 -2.07 21.17 -10.65
N ALA A 73 -3.15 20.39 -10.63
CA ALA A 73 -4.42 20.75 -11.29
C ALA A 73 -5.08 22.00 -10.69
N THR A 74 -5.05 22.14 -9.35
CA THR A 74 -5.60 23.32 -8.66
C THR A 74 -4.72 24.56 -8.79
N ALA A 75 -3.39 24.40 -8.83
CA ALA A 75 -2.45 25.50 -9.13
C ALA A 75 -2.63 26.04 -10.56
N LYS A 76 -2.80 25.16 -11.56
CA LYS A 76 -3.02 25.55 -12.96
C LYS A 76 -4.38 26.24 -13.15
N LYS A 77 -5.42 25.79 -12.44
CA LYS A 77 -6.76 26.43 -12.43
C LYS A 77 -6.77 27.76 -11.70
N ARG A 78 -6.01 27.92 -10.61
CA ARG A 78 -5.85 29.21 -9.93
C ARG A 78 -5.10 30.20 -10.83
N GLN A 79 -3.97 29.82 -11.41
CA GLN A 79 -3.18 30.69 -12.30
C GLN A 79 -3.99 31.21 -13.51
N SER A 80 -4.82 30.37 -14.14
CA SER A 80 -5.67 30.83 -15.25
C SER A 80 -6.74 31.83 -14.80
N THR A 81 -7.28 31.69 -13.59
CA THR A 81 -8.24 32.66 -13.04
C THR A 81 -7.58 33.97 -12.59
N THR A 82 -6.35 33.93 -12.07
CA THR A 82 -5.60 35.15 -11.70
C THR A 82 -5.13 35.90 -12.94
N ALA A 83 -4.61 35.20 -13.96
CA ALA A 83 -4.20 35.80 -15.23
C ALA A 83 -5.37 36.53 -15.92
N ARG A 84 -6.57 35.93 -15.91
CA ARG A 84 -7.78 36.55 -16.48
C ARG A 84 -8.23 37.79 -15.70
N LYS A 85 -8.07 37.80 -14.37
CA LYS A 85 -8.39 38.97 -13.52
C LYS A 85 -7.37 40.10 -13.67
N VAL A 86 -6.09 39.80 -13.84
CA VAL A 86 -5.04 40.80 -14.06
C VAL A 86 -5.22 41.48 -15.42
N ALA A 87 -5.45 40.70 -16.49
CA ALA A 87 -5.74 41.24 -17.83
C ALA A 87 -7.03 42.09 -17.89
N ALA A 88 -8.06 41.71 -17.13
CA ALA A 88 -9.29 42.50 -17.02
C ALA A 88 -9.10 43.83 -16.25
N LYS A 89 -8.15 43.88 -15.32
CA LYS A 89 -7.83 45.09 -14.55
C LYS A 89 -6.98 46.06 -15.37
N GLU A 90 -5.98 45.55 -16.10
CA GLU A 90 -5.12 46.35 -16.99
C GLU A 90 -5.91 46.97 -18.16
N SER A 91 -6.81 46.21 -18.78
CA SER A 91 -7.65 46.74 -19.86
C SER A 91 -8.63 47.83 -19.41
N ARG A 92 -9.08 47.80 -18.14
CA ARG A 92 -9.90 48.86 -17.55
C ARG A 92 -9.09 50.11 -17.22
N THR A 93 -7.86 49.97 -16.74
CA THR A 93 -6.98 51.12 -16.45
C THR A 93 -6.52 51.81 -17.72
N LEU A 94 -6.22 51.06 -18.79
CA LEU A 94 -5.84 51.63 -20.09
C LEU A 94 -7.00 52.40 -20.74
N LYS A 95 -8.24 51.90 -20.61
CA LYS A 95 -9.43 52.63 -21.06
C LYS A 95 -9.65 53.93 -20.27
N ALA A 96 -9.51 53.90 -18.95
CA ALA A 96 -9.63 55.09 -18.10
C ALA A 96 -8.53 56.14 -18.40
N GLN A 97 -7.30 55.69 -18.69
CA GLN A 97 -6.20 56.58 -19.08
C GLN A 97 -6.43 57.21 -20.46
N GLY A 98 -6.92 56.44 -21.44
CA GLY A 98 -7.26 56.96 -22.77
C GLY A 98 -8.38 57.99 -22.75
N GLU A 99 -9.36 57.83 -21.86
CA GLU A 99 -10.46 58.77 -21.67
C GLU A 99 -10.01 60.07 -20.98
N ALA A 100 -9.12 59.97 -19.99
CA ALA A 100 -8.49 61.12 -19.35
C ALA A 100 -7.58 61.92 -20.30
N ILE A 101 -6.85 61.24 -21.20
CA ILE A 101 -6.01 61.90 -22.20
C ILE A 101 -6.87 62.65 -23.24
N LYS A 102 -7.99 62.07 -23.68
CA LYS A 102 -8.92 62.75 -24.60
C LYS A 102 -9.54 64.01 -23.98
N LYS A 103 -9.89 63.97 -22.70
CA LYS A 103 -10.45 65.12 -21.97
C LYS A 103 -9.44 66.27 -21.84
N LYS A 104 -8.17 65.94 -21.52
CA LYS A 104 -7.07 66.92 -21.46
C LYS A 104 -6.68 67.51 -22.83
N LEU A 105 -6.86 66.77 -23.92
CA LEU A 105 -6.59 67.26 -25.28
C LEU A 105 -7.71 68.18 -25.79
N ALA A 106 -8.94 68.01 -25.29
CA ALA A 106 -10.11 68.82 -25.63
C ALA A 106 -10.13 70.18 -24.89
N GLU A 107 -9.54 70.26 -23.69
CA GLU A 107 -9.40 71.51 -22.92
C GLU A 107 -8.21 72.38 -23.38
N LYS A 108 -7.37 71.87 -24.29
CA LYS A 108 -6.15 72.55 -24.79
C LYS A 108 -6.30 73.10 -26.22
N LYS A 109 -7.51 73.05 -26.79
CA LYS A 109 -7.94 73.73 -28.02
C LYS A 109 -8.99 74.77 -27.64
#